data_AF-A0A369JPR6-F1
#
_entry.id   AF-A0A369JPR6-F1
#
_cell.length_a   1.000
_cell.length_b   1.000
_cell.length_c   1.000
_cell.angle_alpha   90.00
_cell.angle_beta   90.00
_cell.angle_gamma   90.00
#
_symmetry.space_group_name_H-M   'P 1'
#
loop_
_entity.id
_entity.type
_entity.pdbx_description
1 polymer ?
#
loop_
_entity_poly.entity_id
_entity_poly.type
_entity_poly.pdbx_seq_one_letter_code
_entity_poly.pdbx_strand_id
1 'polypeptide(L)'
;MVGAKQELHEFREEKIQAVKLILEVGHLFFHFHWLFSNTASPQKHVEQYSRWYEETTNNLAEEQVEAAGNRWIATRESTHQSAVSQRFLTLGYVEAGIQAIQWKGQLLRGGGLTDRRWNHIRPVLERDIQESREQRLASERLDLVKSRTQILNGVCRAYLRSVVPFEWLYHPGIDDLIKLTIID
;
A
#
# COMPACT_ATOMS: atom_id res chain seq x y z
N MET A 1 1.62 33.32 -5.89
CA MET A 1 2.36 33.10 -4.63
C MET A 1 1.88 33.95 -3.44
N VAL A 2 0.84 34.80 -3.59
CA VAL A 2 0.30 35.61 -2.48
C VAL A 2 -0.72 34.83 -1.63
N GLY A 3 -1.52 33.94 -2.23
CA GLY A 3 -2.57 33.17 -1.53
C GLY A 3 -2.07 32.20 -0.45
N ALA A 4 -0.99 31.46 -0.69
CA ALA A 4 -0.49 30.46 0.26
C ALA A 4 0.04 31.05 1.58
N LYS A 5 0.47 32.33 1.57
CA LYS A 5 0.88 33.02 2.81
C LYS A 5 -0.31 33.50 3.63
N GLN A 6 -1.43 33.79 2.96
CA GLN A 6 -2.65 34.26 3.59
C GLN A 6 -3.40 33.11 4.27
N GLU A 7 -3.48 31.95 3.61
CA GLU A 7 -4.01 30.71 4.19
C GLU A 7 -3.20 30.25 5.42
N LEU A 8 -1.86 30.38 5.37
CA LEU A 8 -1.00 30.04 6.50
C LEU A 8 -1.21 30.99 7.69
N HIS A 9 -1.55 32.26 7.44
CA HIS A 9 -1.83 33.25 8.47
C HIS A 9 -3.19 33.01 9.12
N GLU A 10 -4.23 32.74 8.31
CA GLU A 10 -5.58 32.41 8.79
C GLU A 10 -5.57 31.13 9.63
N PHE A 11 -4.87 30.08 9.17
CA PHE A 11 -4.72 28.84 9.93
C PHE A 11 -3.97 29.03 11.26
N ARG A 12 -3.04 29.99 11.32
CA ARG A 12 -2.30 30.31 12.55
C ARG A 12 -3.19 31.04 13.55
N GLU A 13 -4.03 31.95 13.09
CA GLU A 13 -5.00 32.66 13.93
C GLU A 13 -6.11 31.74 14.46
N GLU A 14 -6.61 30.82 13.64
CA GLU A 14 -7.59 29.80 14.06
C GLU A 14 -7.03 28.91 15.18
N LYS A 15 -5.75 28.49 15.05
CA LYS A 15 -5.09 27.71 16.11
C LYS A 15 -4.88 28.52 17.39
N ILE A 16 -4.54 29.80 17.28
CA ILE A 16 -4.40 30.68 18.44
C ILE A 16 -5.76 30.85 19.15
N GLN A 17 -6.85 31.00 18.41
CA GLN A 17 -8.19 31.05 19.00
C GLN A 17 -8.59 29.72 19.65
N ALA A 18 -8.34 28.58 18.99
CA ALA A 18 -8.63 27.27 19.57
C ALA A 18 -7.88 27.04 20.89
N VAL A 19 -6.60 27.44 20.97
CA VAL A 19 -5.80 27.37 22.21
C VAL A 19 -6.37 28.28 23.29
N LYS A 20 -6.81 29.52 22.97
CA LYS A 20 -7.47 30.40 23.94
C LYS A 20 -8.76 29.79 24.48
N LEU A 21 -9.57 29.18 23.62
CA LEU A 21 -10.85 28.57 23.98
C LEU A 21 -10.63 27.32 24.86
N ILE A 22 -9.60 26.53 24.57
CA ILE A 22 -9.17 25.40 25.42
C ILE A 22 -8.67 25.88 26.79
N LEU A 23 -7.92 27.00 26.83
CA LEU A 23 -7.48 27.60 28.09
C LEU A 23 -8.65 28.13 28.91
N GLU A 24 -9.65 28.75 28.29
CA GLU A 24 -10.87 29.23 28.97
C GLU A 24 -11.75 28.09 29.48
N VAL A 25 -11.95 27.04 28.68
CA VAL A 25 -12.70 25.84 29.09
C VAL A 25 -11.94 25.08 30.20
N GLY A 26 -10.61 25.00 30.11
CA GLY A 26 -9.75 24.47 31.16
C GLY A 26 -9.84 25.27 32.46
N HIS A 27 -9.94 26.60 32.36
CA HIS A 27 -10.11 27.48 33.52
C HIS A 27 -11.48 27.32 34.19
N LEU A 28 -12.54 27.08 33.40
CA LEU A 28 -13.88 26.78 33.91
C LEU A 28 -13.96 25.39 34.55
N PHE A 29 -13.29 24.39 33.96
CA PHE A 29 -13.13 23.06 34.55
C PHE A 29 -12.36 23.12 35.87
N PHE A 30 -11.35 23.97 35.96
CA PHE A 30 -10.57 24.24 37.18
C PHE A 30 -11.44 24.84 38.29
N HIS A 31 -12.31 25.78 37.96
CA HIS A 31 -13.21 26.41 38.94
C HIS A 31 -14.27 25.44 39.47
N PHE A 32 -14.78 24.56 38.61
CA PHE A 32 -15.76 23.53 38.97
C PHE A 32 -15.14 22.39 39.79
N HIS A 33 -13.93 21.94 39.43
CA HIS A 33 -13.23 20.88 40.17
C HIS A 33 -12.69 21.38 41.52
N TRP A 34 -12.23 22.63 41.61
CA TRP A 34 -11.77 23.25 42.86
C TRP A 34 -12.88 23.37 43.91
N LEU A 35 -14.14 23.63 43.48
CA LEU A 35 -15.31 23.68 44.37
C LEU A 35 -15.71 22.33 44.95
N PHE A 36 -15.31 21.20 44.33
CA PHE A 36 -15.74 19.86 44.72
C PHE A 36 -14.64 19.00 45.37
N SER A 37 -13.41 19.48 45.52
CA SER A 37 -12.29 18.67 46.02
C SER A 37 -11.50 19.38 47.14
N ASN A 38 -12.04 19.26 48.36
CA ASN A 38 -11.35 19.43 49.64
C ASN A 38 -10.30 18.28 49.75
N THR A 39 -8.97 18.45 49.85
CA THR A 39 -8.17 18.93 50.99
C THR A 39 -6.65 19.00 50.64
N ALA A 40 -6.26 19.26 49.39
CA ALA A 40 -4.85 19.34 49.00
C ALA A 40 -4.35 20.79 48.88
N SER A 41 -3.15 21.06 49.44
CA SER A 41 -2.48 22.36 49.31
C SER A 41 -2.41 22.78 47.84
N PRO A 42 -2.79 24.03 47.49
CA PRO A 42 -2.75 24.55 46.12
C PRO A 42 -1.43 24.29 45.39
N GLN A 43 -0.32 24.27 46.12
CA GLN A 43 1.02 24.00 45.57
C GLN A 43 1.16 22.57 45.01
N LYS A 44 0.57 21.57 45.68
CA LYS A 44 0.64 20.17 45.22
C LYS A 44 -0.15 19.96 43.93
N HIS A 45 -1.29 20.63 43.79
CA HIS A 45 -2.06 20.61 42.54
C HIS A 45 -1.28 21.27 41.41
N VAL A 46 -0.68 22.44 41.64
CA VAL A 46 0.14 23.13 40.63
C VAL A 46 1.30 22.24 40.18
N GLU A 47 2.02 21.59 41.09
CA GLU A 47 3.11 20.66 40.74
C GLU A 47 2.62 19.46 39.92
N GLN A 48 1.46 18.89 40.26
CA GLN A 48 0.90 17.77 39.52
C GLN A 48 0.48 18.17 38.10
N TYR A 49 -0.11 19.35 37.93
CA TYR A 49 -0.46 19.88 36.61
C TYR A 49 0.78 20.19 35.77
N SER A 50 1.82 20.80 36.35
CA SER A 50 3.07 21.06 35.64
C SER A 50 3.71 19.76 35.14
N ARG A 51 3.75 18.71 35.96
CA ARG A 51 4.28 17.38 35.55
C ARG A 51 3.47 16.77 34.42
N TRP A 52 2.15 16.77 34.52
CA TRP A 52 1.28 16.24 33.46
C TRP A 52 1.47 17.02 32.14
N TYR A 53 1.59 18.34 32.22
CA TYR A 53 1.82 19.19 31.05
C TYR A 53 3.18 18.88 30.40
N GLU A 54 4.26 18.82 31.19
CA GLU A 54 5.60 18.46 30.71
C GLU A 54 5.62 17.07 30.07
N GLU A 55 5.05 16.06 30.73
CA GLU A 55 4.94 14.69 30.21
C GLU A 55 4.16 14.64 28.90
N THR A 56 3.03 15.33 28.82
CA THR A 56 2.22 15.40 27.59
C THR A 56 2.98 16.08 26.46
N THR A 57 3.70 17.17 26.74
CA THR A 57 4.52 17.85 25.74
C THR A 57 5.71 17.01 25.27
N ASN A 58 6.34 16.26 26.16
CA ASN A 58 7.45 15.36 25.82
C ASN A 58 6.95 14.18 24.98
N ASN A 59 5.83 13.56 25.34
CA ASN A 59 5.23 12.47 24.57
C ASN A 59 4.84 12.93 23.16
N LEU A 60 4.25 14.12 23.02
CA LEU A 60 3.93 14.72 21.72
C LEU A 60 5.20 15.02 20.90
N ALA A 61 6.28 15.45 21.54
CA ALA A 61 7.55 15.71 20.86
C ALA A 61 8.18 14.39 20.38
N GLU A 62 8.18 13.34 21.21
CA GLU A 62 8.65 12.01 20.85
C GLU A 62 7.86 11.42 19.67
N GLU A 63 6.53 11.49 19.72
CA GLU A 63 5.65 11.04 18.63
C GLU A 63 5.94 11.80 17.32
N GLN A 64 6.17 13.11 17.40
CA GLN A 64 6.51 13.91 16.22
C GLN A 64 7.88 13.56 15.64
N VAL A 65 8.87 13.28 16.48
CA VAL A 65 10.21 12.84 16.06
C VAL A 65 10.13 11.47 15.39
N GLU A 66 9.39 10.53 15.98
CA GLU A 66 9.16 9.20 15.38
C GLU A 66 8.41 9.33 14.05
N ALA A 67 7.35 10.14 13.99
CA ALA A 67 6.60 10.40 12.77
C ALA A 67 7.45 11.07 11.68
N ALA A 68 8.35 12.00 12.06
CA ALA A 68 9.30 12.60 11.14
C ALA A 68 10.31 11.58 10.61
N GLY A 69 10.83 10.69 11.47
CA GLY A 69 11.70 9.58 11.08
C GLY A 69 11.02 8.63 10.08
N ASN A 70 9.79 8.20 10.38
CA ASN A 70 9.00 7.32 9.52
C ASN A 70 8.70 7.95 8.16
N ARG A 71 8.32 9.24 8.13
CA ARG A 71 8.12 9.99 6.87
C ARG A 71 9.38 10.06 6.02
N TRP A 72 10.53 10.29 6.65
CA TRP A 72 11.81 10.35 5.94
C TRP A 72 12.18 9.00 5.33
N ILE A 73 11.98 7.89 6.06
CA ILE A 73 12.19 6.53 5.55
C ILE A 73 11.28 6.26 4.34
N ALA A 74 9.97 6.54 4.46
CA ALA A 74 9.01 6.32 3.39
C ALA A 74 9.34 7.13 2.12
N THR A 75 9.71 8.41 2.28
CA THR A 75 10.11 9.27 1.16
C THR A 75 11.34 8.71 0.45
N ARG A 76 12.34 8.27 1.22
CA ARG A 76 13.57 7.70 0.68
C ARG A 76 13.32 6.39 -0.06
N GLU A 77 12.51 5.50 0.50
CA GLU A 77 12.12 4.25 -0.15
C GLU A 77 11.42 4.52 -1.48
N SER A 78 10.47 5.45 -1.52
CA SER A 78 9.77 5.86 -2.74
C SER A 78 10.74 6.37 -3.83
N THR A 79 11.68 7.27 -3.46
CA THR A 79 12.67 7.78 -4.42
C THR A 79 13.60 6.68 -4.95
N HIS A 80 14.01 5.75 -4.10
CA HIS A 80 14.87 4.64 -4.51
C HIS A 80 14.13 3.65 -5.42
N GLN A 81 12.88 3.31 -5.10
CA GLN A 81 12.03 2.48 -5.95
C GLN A 81 11.85 3.12 -7.33
N SER A 82 11.55 4.43 -7.37
CA SER A 82 11.44 5.17 -8.63
C SER A 82 12.71 5.10 -9.47
N ALA A 83 13.89 5.30 -8.87
CA ALA A 83 15.17 5.22 -9.58
C ALA A 83 15.45 3.82 -10.16
N VAL A 84 15.12 2.77 -9.40
CA VAL A 84 15.23 1.37 -9.85
C VAL A 84 14.26 1.10 -11.00
N SER A 85 13.00 1.51 -10.87
CA SER A 85 11.98 1.36 -11.91
C SER A 85 12.40 2.06 -13.20
N GLN A 86 12.92 3.28 -13.11
CA GLN A 86 13.43 4.02 -14.28
C GLN A 86 14.57 3.30 -14.99
N ARG A 87 15.50 2.66 -14.24
CA ARG A 87 16.55 1.83 -14.86
C ARG A 87 15.97 0.62 -15.60
N PHE A 88 14.99 -0.07 -15.01
CA PHE A 88 14.33 -1.19 -15.69
C PHE A 88 13.57 -0.74 -16.95
N LEU A 89 12.87 0.40 -16.91
CA LEU A 89 12.23 0.98 -18.09
C LEU A 89 13.25 1.29 -19.19
N THR A 90 14.40 1.86 -18.82
CA THR A 90 15.49 2.18 -19.75
C THR A 90 16.07 0.93 -20.41
N LEU A 91 16.07 -0.20 -19.70
CA LEU A 91 16.49 -1.51 -20.24
C LEU A 91 15.40 -2.20 -21.10
N GLY A 92 14.22 -1.60 -21.24
CA GLY A 92 13.13 -2.10 -22.08
C GLY A 92 12.16 -3.05 -21.37
N TYR A 93 12.18 -3.12 -20.03
CA TYR A 93 11.19 -3.91 -19.29
C TYR A 93 9.83 -3.20 -19.30
N VAL A 94 8.76 -3.99 -19.30
CA VAL A 94 7.38 -3.50 -19.26
C VAL A 94 7.02 -3.08 -17.84
N GLU A 95 6.34 -1.94 -17.70
CA GLU A 95 5.93 -1.36 -16.42
C GLU A 95 5.15 -2.36 -15.54
N ALA A 96 4.23 -3.14 -16.13
CA ALA A 96 3.47 -4.15 -15.42
C ALA A 96 4.36 -5.19 -14.70
N GLY A 97 5.50 -5.56 -15.31
CA GLY A 97 6.46 -6.47 -14.67
C GLY A 97 7.22 -5.80 -13.52
N ILE A 98 7.53 -4.51 -13.67
CA ILE A 98 8.21 -3.72 -12.64
C ILE A 98 7.29 -3.51 -11.42
N GLN A 99 6.00 -3.27 -11.64
CA GLN A 99 5.01 -3.12 -10.57
C GLN A 99 4.80 -4.42 -9.77
N ALA A 100 5.10 -5.58 -10.35
CA ALA A 100 5.01 -6.86 -9.66
C ALA A 100 6.20 -7.16 -8.73
N ILE A 101 7.25 -6.33 -8.75
CA ILE A 101 8.42 -6.49 -7.89
C ILE A 101 8.01 -6.42 -6.42
N GLN A 102 8.40 -7.43 -5.65
CA GLN A 102 8.28 -7.40 -4.20
C GLN A 102 9.46 -6.62 -3.59
N TRP A 103 9.21 -5.36 -3.27
CA TRP A 103 10.20 -4.48 -2.66
C TRP A 103 10.56 -4.94 -1.24
N LYS A 104 11.60 -5.76 -1.12
CA LYS A 104 12.16 -6.15 0.18
C LYS A 104 12.91 -4.96 0.78
N GLY A 105 12.54 -4.54 1.99
CA GLY A 105 13.15 -3.38 2.66
C GLY A 105 14.68 -3.44 2.80
N GLN A 106 15.27 -4.65 2.81
CA GLN A 106 16.73 -4.83 2.79
C GLN A 106 17.39 -4.29 1.51
N LEU A 107 16.69 -4.38 0.36
CA LEU A 107 17.17 -3.86 -0.92
C LEU A 107 17.08 -2.33 -1.00
N LEU A 108 16.26 -1.71 -0.14
CA LEU A 108 16.03 -0.27 -0.08
C LEU A 108 16.86 0.44 0.99
N ARG A 109 17.35 -0.28 2.00
CA ARG A 109 18.24 0.28 3.04
C ARG A 109 19.59 0.67 2.44
N GLY A 110 19.92 1.96 2.41
CA GLY A 110 21.25 2.44 2.01
C GLY A 110 21.22 3.69 1.12
N GLY A 111 22.41 4.23 0.82
CA GLY A 111 22.63 5.41 -0.05
C GLY A 111 22.04 5.29 -1.46
N GLY A 112 22.19 6.33 -2.28
CA GLY A 112 21.67 6.37 -3.65
C GLY A 112 22.06 5.16 -4.51
N LEU A 113 21.33 4.95 -5.61
CA LEU A 113 21.52 3.83 -6.52
C LEU A 113 22.83 3.99 -7.32
N THR A 114 23.94 3.50 -6.77
CA THR A 114 25.22 3.42 -7.47
C THR A 114 25.28 2.22 -8.41
N ASP A 115 26.15 2.24 -9.42
CA ASP A 115 26.26 1.13 -10.38
C ASP A 115 26.66 -0.20 -9.71
N ARG A 116 27.51 -0.14 -8.69
CA ARG A 116 27.86 -1.34 -7.90
C ARG A 116 26.62 -1.94 -7.21
N ARG A 117 25.78 -1.09 -6.61
CA ARG A 117 24.55 -1.52 -5.95
C ARG A 117 23.55 -2.06 -6.97
N TRP A 118 23.40 -1.36 -8.10
CA TRP A 118 22.56 -1.79 -9.21
C TRP A 118 22.92 -3.20 -9.69
N ASN A 119 24.20 -3.46 -9.95
CA ASN A 119 24.67 -4.76 -10.41
C ASN A 119 24.41 -5.88 -9.38
N HIS A 120 24.34 -5.54 -8.09
CA HIS A 120 24.03 -6.49 -7.04
C HIS A 120 22.52 -6.76 -6.91
N ILE A 121 21.68 -5.73 -6.96
CA ILE A 121 20.23 -5.89 -6.76
C ILE A 121 19.50 -6.36 -8.02
N ARG A 122 20.00 -5.98 -9.21
CA ARG A 122 19.37 -6.30 -10.49
C ARG A 122 19.00 -7.76 -10.67
N PRO A 123 19.91 -8.75 -10.50
CA PRO A 123 19.59 -10.15 -10.76
C PRO A 123 18.47 -10.69 -9.86
N VAL A 124 18.38 -10.19 -8.62
CA VAL A 124 17.32 -10.58 -7.69
C VAL A 124 15.97 -10.06 -8.18
N LEU A 125 15.91 -8.78 -8.52
CA LEU A 125 14.69 -8.13 -9.00
C LEU A 125 14.26 -8.67 -10.39
N GLU A 126 15.23 -8.97 -11.25
CA GLU A 126 14.99 -9.53 -12.58
C GLU A 126 14.36 -10.93 -12.51
N ARG A 127 14.79 -11.74 -11.53
CA ARG A 127 14.13 -13.02 -11.23
C ARG A 127 12.67 -12.81 -10.80
N ASP A 128 12.40 -11.86 -9.91
CA ASP A 128 11.04 -11.59 -9.44
C ASP A 128 10.13 -11.11 -10.60
N ILE A 129 10.65 -10.26 -11.50
CA ILE A 129 9.95 -9.84 -12.72
C ILE A 129 9.66 -11.06 -13.63
N GLN A 130 10.63 -11.94 -13.80
CA GLN A 130 10.51 -13.11 -14.66
C GLN A 130 9.49 -14.12 -14.10
N GLU A 131 9.52 -14.39 -12.80
CA GLU A 131 8.55 -15.24 -12.12
C GLU A 131 7.12 -14.69 -12.28
N SER A 132 6.94 -13.37 -12.09
CA SER A 132 5.65 -12.72 -12.31
C SER A 132 5.18 -12.86 -13.76
N ARG A 133 6.08 -12.70 -14.73
CA ARG A 133 5.77 -12.86 -16.15
C ARG A 133 5.34 -14.29 -16.46
N GLU A 134 6.04 -15.29 -15.94
CA GLU A 134 5.72 -16.70 -16.13
C GLU A 134 4.36 -17.06 -15.53
N GLN A 135 4.08 -16.57 -14.32
CA GLN A 135 2.77 -16.75 -13.68
C GLN A 135 1.65 -16.15 -14.52
N ARG A 136 1.84 -14.93 -15.03
CA ARG A 136 0.85 -14.28 -15.91
C ARG A 136 0.65 -15.05 -17.21
N LEU A 137 1.71 -15.50 -17.86
CA LEU A 137 1.60 -16.30 -19.09
C LEU A 137 0.90 -17.65 -18.82
N ALA A 138 1.17 -18.27 -17.66
CA ALA A 138 0.49 -19.49 -17.25
C ALA A 138 -1.01 -19.27 -17.01
N SER A 139 -1.40 -18.16 -16.36
CA SER A 139 -2.81 -17.82 -16.17
C SER A 139 -3.50 -17.49 -17.49
N GLU A 140 -2.86 -16.70 -18.37
CA GLU A 140 -3.40 -16.39 -19.70
C GLU A 140 -3.60 -17.67 -20.53
N ARG A 141 -2.64 -18.61 -20.48
CA ARG A 141 -2.79 -19.93 -21.12
C ARG A 141 -3.96 -20.73 -20.55
N LEU A 142 -4.10 -20.76 -19.23
CA LEU A 142 -5.21 -21.46 -18.58
C LEU A 142 -6.56 -20.87 -19.00
N ASP A 143 -6.67 -19.54 -19.05
CA ASP A 143 -7.88 -18.85 -19.47
C ASP A 143 -8.23 -19.12 -20.93
N LEU A 144 -7.23 -19.17 -21.81
CA LEU A 144 -7.41 -19.55 -23.21
C LEU A 144 -7.91 -21.00 -23.35
N VAL A 145 -7.30 -21.95 -22.63
CA VAL A 145 -7.74 -23.35 -22.64
C VAL A 145 -9.17 -23.47 -22.14
N LYS A 146 -9.51 -22.77 -21.05
CA LYS A 146 -10.88 -22.72 -20.50
C LYS A 146 -11.88 -22.13 -21.49
N SER A 147 -11.53 -21.02 -22.13
CA SER A 147 -12.37 -20.38 -23.15
C SER A 147 -12.63 -21.32 -24.34
N ARG A 148 -11.58 -21.94 -24.88
CA ARG A 148 -11.68 -22.94 -25.97
C ARG A 148 -12.55 -24.13 -25.56
N THR A 149 -12.36 -24.63 -24.34
CA THR A 149 -13.13 -25.74 -23.77
C THR A 149 -14.62 -25.40 -23.68
N GLN A 150 -14.96 -24.18 -23.28
CA GLN A 150 -16.36 -23.72 -23.22
C GLN A 150 -17.00 -23.63 -24.60
N ILE A 151 -16.26 -23.13 -25.60
CA ILE A 151 -16.72 -23.06 -26.99
C ILE A 151 -16.98 -24.48 -27.53
N LEU A 152 -16.01 -25.39 -27.39
CA LEU A 152 -16.14 -26.79 -27.80
C LEU A 152 -17.33 -27.48 -27.12
N ASN A 153 -17.49 -27.26 -25.82
CA ASN A 153 -18.66 -27.75 -25.07
C ASN A 153 -19.98 -27.25 -25.68
N GLY A 154 -20.05 -25.96 -26.01
CA GLY A 154 -21.23 -25.37 -26.64
C GLY A 154 -21.53 -26.00 -28.00
N VAL A 155 -20.52 -26.12 -28.86
CA VAL A 155 -20.64 -26.73 -30.19
C VAL A 155 -21.04 -28.19 -30.10
N CYS A 156 -20.38 -28.99 -29.24
CA CYS A 156 -20.69 -30.40 -29.07
C CYS A 156 -22.12 -30.60 -28.56
N ARG A 157 -22.57 -29.82 -27.59
CA ARG A 157 -23.96 -29.90 -27.09
C ARG A 157 -24.97 -29.51 -28.16
N ALA A 158 -24.69 -28.48 -28.96
CA ALA A 158 -25.57 -28.07 -30.05
C ALA A 158 -25.67 -29.17 -31.11
N TYR A 159 -24.54 -29.77 -31.48
CA TYR A 159 -24.48 -30.89 -32.40
C TYR A 159 -25.22 -32.11 -31.87
N LEU A 160 -24.97 -32.54 -30.63
CA LEU A 160 -25.64 -33.71 -30.04
C LEU A 160 -27.16 -33.56 -29.96
N ARG A 161 -27.68 -32.33 -29.82
CA ARG A 161 -29.13 -32.08 -29.89
C ARG A 161 -29.75 -32.33 -31.26
N SER A 162 -28.95 -32.29 -32.33
CA SER A 162 -29.40 -32.60 -33.70
C SER A 162 -29.33 -34.10 -34.04
N VAL A 163 -28.67 -34.87 -33.18
CA VAL A 163 -28.37 -36.30 -33.37
C VAL A 163 -29.29 -37.13 -32.46
N VAL A 164 -29.72 -38.31 -32.92
CA VAL A 164 -30.59 -39.17 -32.10
C VAL A 164 -29.82 -39.70 -30.87
N PRO A 165 -30.46 -39.85 -29.70
CA PRO A 165 -29.76 -40.22 -28.46
C PRO A 165 -28.95 -41.52 -28.52
N PHE A 166 -29.38 -42.50 -29.32
CA PHE A 166 -28.65 -43.76 -29.48
C PHE A 166 -27.29 -43.57 -30.18
N GLU A 167 -27.17 -42.59 -31.08
CA GLU A 167 -25.93 -42.31 -31.81
C GLU A 167 -24.88 -41.59 -30.93
N TRP A 168 -25.29 -41.03 -29.77
CA TRP A 168 -24.39 -40.35 -28.85
C TRP A 168 -23.27 -41.26 -28.32
N LEU A 169 -23.54 -42.57 -28.23
CA LEU A 169 -22.58 -43.60 -27.80
C LEU A 169 -21.34 -43.69 -28.71
N TYR A 170 -21.46 -43.28 -29.97
CA TYR A 170 -20.39 -43.36 -30.96
C TYR A 170 -19.63 -42.04 -31.11
N HIS A 171 -20.03 -41.00 -30.40
CA HIS A 171 -19.34 -39.71 -30.42
C HIS A 171 -18.23 -39.66 -29.37
N PRO A 172 -17.06 -39.09 -29.72
CA PRO A 172 -15.97 -38.94 -28.76
C PRO A 172 -16.43 -38.07 -27.58
N GLY A 173 -15.94 -38.42 -26.39
CA GLY A 173 -16.18 -37.61 -25.20
C GLY A 173 -15.59 -36.22 -25.38
N ILE A 174 -16.22 -35.23 -24.74
CA ILE A 174 -15.75 -33.84 -24.78
C ILE A 174 -14.29 -33.74 -24.27
N ASP A 175 -13.93 -34.56 -23.28
CA ASP A 175 -12.57 -34.62 -22.75
C ASP A 175 -11.54 -35.11 -23.77
N ASP A 176 -11.93 -36.02 -24.65
CA ASP A 176 -11.04 -36.53 -25.71
C ASP A 176 -10.85 -35.49 -26.81
N LEU A 177 -11.90 -34.72 -27.12
CA LEU A 177 -11.80 -33.57 -28.03
C LEU A 177 -10.92 -32.46 -27.44
N ILE A 178 -11.01 -32.19 -26.14
CA ILE A 178 -10.16 -31.20 -25.46
C ILE A 178 -8.69 -31.59 -25.56
N LYS A 179 -8.35 -32.86 -25.31
CA LYS A 179 -6.96 -33.36 -25.40
C LYS A 179 -6.34 -33.13 -26.79
N LEU A 180 -7.13 -33.25 -27.85
CA LEU A 180 -6.67 -33.01 -29.23
C LEU A 180 -6.37 -31.54 -29.51
N THR A 181 -6.95 -30.60 -28.76
CA THR A 181 -6.79 -29.15 -28.99
C THR A 181 -5.68 -28.48 -28.18
N ILE A 182 -5.00 -29.23 -27.30
CA ILE A 182 -3.95 -28.72 -26.40
C ILE A 182 -2.54 -28.94 -26.97
N ILE A 183 -2.39 -29.62 -28.11
CA ILE A 183 -1.09 -30.09 -28.64
C ILE A 183 -0.30 -29.04 -29.46
N ASP A 184 -0.84 -27.84 -29.72
CA ASP A 184 -0.15 -26.76 -30.44
C ASP A 184 0.57 -25.76 -29.51
#